data_AF-A0A1E3IXF6-F1
#
_entry.id   AF-A0A1E3IXF6-F1
#
_cell.length_a   1.000
_cell.length_b   1.000
_cell.length_c   1.000
_cell.angle_alpha   90.00
_cell.angle_beta   90.00
_cell.angle_gamma   90.00
#
_symmetry.space_group_name_H-M   'P 1'
#
loop_
_entity.id
_entity.type
_entity.pdbx_description
1 polymer ?
#
loop_
_entity_poly.entity_id
_entity_poly.type
_entity_poly.pdbx_seq_one_letter_code
_entity_poly.pdbx_strand_id
1 'polypeptide(L)'
;MLRIASRAIRPHARGFSTAVNAGENDFVAKRAAVKAHAAETTDLWRKISFYVCIPGVMVGALWTYKVESAHLEHQAHAPAPSEKPVFSYMNIRTKPFPWGNQSLFFNPKVNIPANSQE
;
A
#
# COMPACT_ATOMS: atom_id res chain seq x y z
N MET A 1 -85.40 -16.00 -9.95
CA MET A 1 -84.27 -16.03 -10.90
C MET A 1 -83.29 -14.92 -10.52
N LEU A 2 -82.05 -15.30 -10.19
CA LEU A 2 -80.99 -14.45 -9.62
C LEU A 2 -80.52 -13.36 -10.59
N ARG A 3 -80.38 -12.11 -10.12
CA ARG A 3 -79.67 -11.04 -10.85
C ARG A 3 -78.18 -11.13 -10.53
N ILE A 4 -77.36 -11.57 -11.48
CA ILE A 4 -75.90 -11.56 -11.36
C ILE A 4 -75.42 -10.16 -11.76
N ALA A 5 -74.97 -9.38 -10.78
CA ALA A 5 -74.26 -8.13 -11.04
C ALA A 5 -72.78 -8.44 -11.34
N SER A 6 -72.37 -8.30 -12.60
CA SER A 6 -70.97 -8.38 -13.00
C SER A 6 -70.22 -7.14 -12.53
N ARG A 7 -69.51 -7.26 -11.40
CA ARG A 7 -68.61 -6.21 -10.92
C ARG A 7 -67.34 -6.26 -11.76
N ALA A 8 -67.21 -5.36 -12.73
CA ALA A 8 -66.01 -5.24 -13.54
C ALA A 8 -64.82 -4.80 -12.67
N ILE A 9 -63.91 -5.74 -12.38
CA ILE A 9 -62.64 -5.46 -11.70
C ILE A 9 -61.73 -4.83 -12.77
N ARG A 10 -61.49 -3.52 -12.69
CA ARG A 10 -60.50 -2.86 -13.54
C ARG A 10 -59.12 -3.39 -13.15
N PRO A 11 -58.32 -3.95 -14.08
CA PRO A 11 -56.96 -4.37 -13.76
C PRO A 11 -56.17 -3.15 -13.29
N HIS A 12 -55.55 -3.25 -12.12
CA HIS A 12 -54.67 -2.21 -11.62
C HIS A 12 -53.38 -2.24 -12.45
N ALA A 13 -53.36 -1.50 -13.55
CA ALA A 13 -52.15 -1.33 -14.34
C ALA A 13 -51.12 -0.61 -13.46
N ARG A 14 -50.10 -1.34 -13.02
CA ARG A 14 -48.90 -0.74 -12.44
C ARG A 14 -48.14 -0.07 -13.59
N GLY A 15 -48.40 1.20 -13.82
CA GLY A 15 -47.56 2.01 -14.69
C GLY A 15 -46.15 2.03 -14.11
N PHE A 16 -45.18 1.43 -14.79
CA PHE A 16 -43.78 1.76 -14.55
C PHE A 16 -43.62 3.23 -14.96
N SER A 17 -43.46 4.11 -13.97
CA SER A 17 -43.08 5.49 -14.23
C SER A 17 -41.67 5.48 -14.82
N THR A 18 -41.57 5.52 -16.14
CA THR A 18 -40.31 5.77 -16.86
C THR A 18 -39.95 7.26 -16.87
N ALA A 19 -40.72 8.10 -16.17
CA ALA A 19 -40.32 9.46 -15.87
C ALA A 19 -39.20 9.45 -14.83
N VAL A 20 -37.99 9.13 -15.28
CA VAL A 20 -36.79 9.69 -14.68
C VAL A 20 -36.93 11.18 -14.93
N ASN A 21 -37.27 11.96 -13.90
CA ASN A 21 -37.23 13.42 -14.02
C ASN A 21 -35.83 13.78 -14.50
N ALA A 22 -35.70 14.20 -15.76
CA ALA A 22 -34.46 14.65 -16.38
C ALA A 22 -34.10 16.07 -15.88
N GLY A 23 -34.36 16.33 -14.60
CA GLY A 23 -34.08 17.56 -13.87
C GLY A 23 -33.34 17.26 -12.57
N GLU A 24 -32.98 18.30 -11.82
CA GLU A 24 -32.29 18.18 -10.53
C GLU A 24 -32.97 17.20 -9.58
N ASN A 25 -32.43 15.98 -9.52
CA ASN A 25 -32.73 15.01 -8.48
C ASN A 25 -31.60 15.08 -7.43
N ASP A 26 -31.93 14.86 -6.15
CA ASP A 26 -30.98 14.90 -5.03
C ASP A 26 -29.69 14.09 -5.28
N PHE A 27 -29.81 12.97 -5.99
CA PHE A 27 -28.66 12.17 -6.43
C PHE A 27 -27.70 12.92 -7.39
N VAL A 28 -28.24 13.63 -8.38
CA VAL A 28 -27.44 14.40 -9.35
C VAL A 28 -26.75 15.57 -8.65
N ALA A 29 -27.45 16.27 -7.75
CA ALA A 29 -26.88 17.34 -6.94
C ALA A 29 -25.74 16.85 -6.04
N LYS A 30 -25.95 15.73 -5.32
CA LYS A 30 -24.91 15.09 -4.50
C LYS A 30 -23.70 14.67 -5.32
N ARG A 31 -23.90 14.10 -6.51
CA ARG A 31 -22.80 13.70 -7.40
C ARG A 31 -21.98 14.92 -7.86
N ALA A 32 -22.64 16.03 -8.19
CA ALA A 32 -21.95 17.27 -8.54
C ALA A 32 -21.14 17.82 -7.35
N ALA A 33 -21.73 17.83 -6.15
CA ALA A 33 -21.05 18.26 -4.92
C ALA A 33 -19.82 17.38 -4.60
N VAL A 34 -19.94 16.06 -4.70
CA VAL A 34 -18.82 15.13 -4.51
C VAL A 34 -17.72 15.37 -5.53
N LYS A 35 -18.08 15.62 -6.80
CA LYS A 35 -17.10 15.90 -7.85
C LYS A 35 -16.34 17.21 -7.57
N ALA A 36 -17.03 18.26 -7.13
CA ALA A 36 -16.40 19.52 -6.75
C ALA A 36 -15.46 19.35 -5.55
N HIS A 37 -15.93 18.71 -4.48
CA HIS A 37 -15.12 18.43 -3.29
C HIS A 37 -13.89 17.57 -3.61
N ALA A 38 -14.02 16.57 -4.48
CA ALA A 38 -12.91 15.73 -4.92
C ALA A 38 -11.87 16.54 -5.70
N ALA A 39 -12.29 17.49 -6.54
CA ALA A 39 -11.37 18.35 -7.28
C ALA A 39 -10.55 19.25 -6.33
N GLU A 40 -11.21 19.86 -5.33
CA GLU A 40 -10.55 20.69 -4.31
C GLU A 40 -9.59 19.87 -3.44
N THR A 41 -10.04 18.69 -2.98
CA THR A 41 -9.23 17.77 -2.17
C THR A 41 -8.01 17.30 -2.96
N THR A 42 -8.18 16.99 -4.25
CA THR A 42 -7.06 16.54 -5.10
C THR A 42 -6.03 17.65 -5.28
N ASP A 43 -6.46 18.89 -5.50
CA ASP A 43 -5.53 20.03 -5.60
C ASP A 43 -4.79 20.28 -4.28
N LEU A 44 -5.47 20.19 -3.14
CA LEU A 44 -4.86 20.28 -1.82
C LEU A 44 -3.76 19.22 -1.63
N TRP A 45 -4.07 17.94 -1.87
CA TRP A 45 -3.10 16.85 -1.69
C TRP A 45 -1.94 16.94 -2.69
N ARG A 46 -2.19 17.40 -3.91
CA ARG A 46 -1.14 17.68 -4.88
C ARG A 46 -0.15 18.72 -4.35
N LYS A 47 -0.67 19.82 -3.77
CA LYS A 47 0.17 20.86 -3.15
C LYS A 47 0.96 20.31 -1.96
N ILE A 48 0.33 19.56 -1.06
CA ILE A 48 1.03 18.94 0.08
C ILE A 48 2.17 18.02 -0.41
N SER A 49 1.90 17.17 -1.40
CA SER A 49 2.93 16.29 -1.98
C SER A 49 4.13 17.07 -2.52
N PHE A 50 3.89 18.15 -3.27
CA PHE A 50 4.97 18.95 -3.86
C PHE A 50 5.69 19.85 -2.86
N TYR A 51 4.96 20.51 -1.95
CA TYR A 51 5.52 21.54 -1.08
C TYR A 51 5.93 21.04 0.30
N VAL A 52 5.47 19.86 0.71
CA VAL A 52 5.82 19.27 2.01
C VAL A 52 6.58 17.97 1.81
N CYS A 53 6.00 17.00 1.09
CA CYS A 53 6.62 15.68 0.99
C CYS A 53 7.96 15.72 0.23
N ILE A 54 8.04 16.40 -0.92
CA ILE A 54 9.31 16.51 -1.68
C ILE A 54 10.41 17.17 -0.84
N PRO A 55 10.22 18.37 -0.25
CA PRO A 55 11.24 18.96 0.63
C PRO A 55 11.60 18.06 1.81
N GLY A 56 10.61 17.43 2.44
CA GLY A 56 10.84 16.49 3.54
C GLY A 56 11.70 15.30 3.14
N VAL A 57 11.42 14.70 1.98
CA VAL A 57 12.23 13.61 1.42
C VAL A 57 13.64 14.09 1.07
N MET A 58 13.81 15.31 0.52
CA MET A 58 15.14 15.83 0.23
C MET A 58 15.98 15.99 1.50
N VAL A 59 15.42 16.56 2.57
CA VAL A 59 16.13 16.67 3.86
C VAL A 59 16.47 15.29 4.43
N GLY A 60 15.51 14.37 4.41
CA GLY A 60 15.73 12.99 4.85
C GLY A 60 16.81 12.27 4.03
N ALA A 61 16.81 12.45 2.70
CA ALA A 61 17.80 11.85 1.81
C ALA A 61 19.21 12.40 2.07
N LEU A 62 19.35 13.72 2.29
CA LEU A 62 20.64 14.33 2.64
C LEU A 62 21.17 13.80 3.98
N TRP A 63 20.30 13.65 4.98
CA TRP A 63 20.69 13.10 6.28
C TRP A 63 21.11 11.63 6.16
N THR A 64 20.28 10.79 5.52
CA THR A 64 20.59 9.37 5.29
C THR A 64 21.86 9.20 4.49
N TYR A 65 22.10 10.03 3.46
CA TYR A 65 23.34 10.00 2.69
C TYR A 65 24.57 10.21 3.58
N LYS A 66 24.52 11.14 4.53
CA LYS A 66 25.65 11.36 5.46
C LYS A 66 25.87 10.16 6.37
N VAL A 67 24.80 9.59 6.92
CA VAL A 67 24.89 8.41 7.81
C VAL A 67 25.43 7.21 7.04
N GLU A 68 24.93 6.97 5.83
CA GLU A 68 25.39 5.88 4.97
C GLU A 68 26.84 6.07 4.54
N SER A 69 27.26 7.29 4.21
CA SER A 69 28.67 7.57 3.86
C SER A 69 29.60 7.21 5.02
N ALA A 70 29.26 7.61 6.25
CA ALA A 70 30.02 7.23 7.44
C ALA A 70 29.98 5.72 7.71
N HIS A 71 28.86 5.05 7.41
CA HIS A 71 28.74 3.60 7.52
C HIS A 71 29.68 2.89 6.54
N LEU A 72 29.77 3.35 5.30
CA LEU A 72 30.68 2.81 4.28
C LEU A 72 32.15 2.97 4.69
N GLU A 73 32.53 4.13 5.22
CA GLU A 73 33.88 4.36 5.77
C GLU A 73 34.19 3.38 6.92
N HIS A 74 33.26 3.21 7.86
CA HIS A 74 33.43 2.24 8.95
C HIS A 74 33.52 0.81 8.45
N GLN A 75 32.73 0.41 7.46
CA GLN A 75 32.82 -0.91 6.85
C GLN A 75 34.16 -1.15 6.15
N ALA A 76 34.76 -0.13 5.53
CA ALA A 76 36.06 -0.25 4.87
C ALA A 76 37.21 -0.54 5.85
N HIS A 77 37.06 -0.14 7.11
CA HIS A 77 38.03 -0.39 8.17
C HIS A 77 37.65 -1.55 9.11
N ALA A 78 36.49 -2.17 8.91
CA ALA A 78 36.05 -3.29 9.74
C ALA A 78 36.85 -4.56 9.42
N PRO A 79 37.15 -5.41 10.43
CA PRO A 79 37.81 -6.69 10.20
C PRO A 79 36.95 -7.58 9.30
N ALA A 80 37.61 -8.44 8.51
CA ALA A 80 36.93 -9.35 7.60
C ALA A 80 35.95 -10.23 8.39
N PRO A 81 34.80 -10.62 7.83
CA PRO A 81 33.85 -11.48 8.54
C PRO A 81 34.48 -12.79 9.08
N SER A 82 35.47 -13.35 8.38
CA SER A 82 36.22 -14.54 8.80
C SER A 82 37.05 -14.35 10.07
N GLU A 83 37.43 -13.12 10.40
CA GLU A 83 38.25 -12.80 11.58
C GLU A 83 37.39 -12.60 12.84
N LYS A 84 36.06 -12.55 12.69
CA LYS A 84 35.12 -12.34 13.79
C LYS A 84 34.78 -13.67 14.47
N PRO A 85 34.73 -13.71 15.81
CA PRO A 85 34.37 -14.94 16.51
C PRO A 85 32.93 -15.34 16.19
N VAL A 86 32.73 -16.63 15.90
CA VAL A 86 31.41 -17.22 15.68
C VAL A 86 30.95 -17.86 16.97
N PHE A 87 29.89 -17.31 17.58
CA PHE A 87 29.31 -17.88 18.80
C PHE A 87 28.29 -18.98 18.47
N SER A 88 28.07 -19.90 19.41
CA SER A 88 27.18 -21.07 19.24
C SER A 88 25.72 -20.72 18.90
N TYR A 89 25.28 -19.52 19.26
CA TYR A 89 23.94 -19.02 18.95
C TYR A 89 23.84 -18.32 17.59
N MET A 90 24.97 -18.02 16.95
CA MET A 90 25.01 -17.38 15.63
C MET A 90 24.91 -18.44 14.53
N ASN A 91 24.29 -18.08 13.41
CA ASN A 91 24.22 -18.92 12.21
C ASN A 91 23.68 -20.34 12.43
N ILE A 92 22.86 -20.57 13.48
CA ILE A 92 22.25 -21.88 13.72
C ILE A 92 21.42 -22.31 12.50
N ARG A 93 21.65 -23.54 12.05
CA ARG A 93 20.89 -24.21 10.98
C ARG A 93 20.52 -25.62 11.42
N THR A 94 19.24 -25.84 11.73
CA THR A 94 18.71 -27.17 12.03
C THR A 94 18.32 -27.95 10.78
N LYS A 95 17.92 -27.24 9.72
CA LYS A 95 17.61 -27.76 8.38
C LYS A 95 18.15 -26.78 7.33
N PRO A 96 18.71 -27.26 6.20
CA PRO A 96 19.13 -26.40 5.10
C PRO A 96 17.93 -25.67 4.46
N PHE A 97 18.17 -24.50 3.88
CA PHE A 97 17.16 -23.86 3.02
C PHE A 97 17.06 -24.61 1.68
N PRO A 98 15.95 -24.44 0.93
CA PRO A 98 15.77 -25.12 -0.36
C PRO A 98 16.82 -24.82 -1.44
N TRP A 99 17.61 -23.75 -1.28
CA TRP A 99 18.64 -23.30 -2.23
C TRP A 99 20.06 -23.29 -1.66
N GLY A 100 20.26 -23.79 -0.43
CA GLY A 100 21.56 -23.84 0.24
C GLY A 100 21.52 -23.41 1.71
N ASN A 101 22.68 -23.30 2.36
CA ASN A 101 22.76 -23.00 3.80
C ASN A 101 22.70 -21.50 4.14
N GLN A 102 22.95 -20.64 3.15
CA GLN A 102 22.95 -19.19 3.32
C GLN A 102 21.57 -18.57 3.08
N SER A 103 21.29 -17.44 3.73
CA SER A 103 20.02 -16.72 3.58
C SER A 103 19.89 -16.11 2.17
N LEU A 104 18.66 -15.73 1.79
CA LEU A 104 18.38 -15.12 0.48
C LEU A 104 19.16 -13.82 0.24
N PHE A 105 19.36 -13.02 1.29
CA PHE A 105 20.12 -11.77 1.24
C PHE A 105 21.50 -11.92 1.91
N PHE A 106 22.15 -13.07 1.72
CA PHE A 106 23.49 -13.28 2.24
C PHE A 106 24.52 -12.45 1.47
N ASN A 107 25.32 -11.64 2.18
CA ASN A 107 26.41 -10.87 1.61
C ASN A 107 27.76 -11.31 2.23
N PRO A 108 28.67 -11.92 1.46
CA PRO A 108 29.95 -12.44 1.98
C PRO A 108 30.87 -11.35 2.52
N LYS A 109 30.65 -10.07 2.19
CA LYS A 109 31.45 -8.94 2.73
C LYS A 109 31.10 -8.62 4.18
N VAL A 110 29.91 -8.97 4.65
CA VAL A 110 29.42 -8.57 5.99
C VAL A 110 28.89 -9.75 6.82
N ASN A 111 28.53 -10.86 6.18
CA ASN A 111 28.00 -12.04 6.83
C ASN A 111 29.01 -13.18 6.86
N ILE A 112 29.04 -13.90 7.98
CA ILE A 112 29.85 -15.11 8.15
C ILE A 112 29.03 -16.29 7.62
N PRO A 113 29.58 -17.17 6.77
CA PRO A 113 28.88 -18.35 6.31
C PRO A 113 28.45 -19.26 7.47
N ALA A 114 27.23 -19.79 7.40
CA ALA A 114 26.81 -20.91 8.24
C ALA A 114 27.75 -22.12 8.03
N ASN A 115 28.10 -22.81 9.11
CA ASN A 115 29.01 -23.97 9.17
C ASN A 115 30.48 -23.68 8.79
N SER A 116 30.98 -22.47 9.08
CA SER A 116 32.38 -22.09 8.82
C SER A 116 33.41 -22.63 9.82
N GLN A 117 32.95 -23.35 10.87
CA GLN A 117 33.78 -23.87 11.97
C GLN A 117 33.70 -25.40 12.08
N GLU A 118 33.06 -26.07 11.11
CA GLU A 118 33.03 -27.54 10.97
C GLU A 118 34.06 -28.01 9.95
#